data_AF-A0A1Q7P1L5-F1
#
_entry.id   AF-A0A1Q7P1L5-F1
#
_cell.length_a   1.000
_cell.length_b   1.000
_cell.length_c   1.000
_cell.angle_alpha   90.00
_cell.angle_beta   90.00
_cell.angle_gamma   90.00
#
_symmetry.space_group_name_H-M   'P 1'
#
loop_
_entity.id
_entity.type
_entity.pdbx_description
1 polymer ?
#
loop_
_entity_poly.entity_id
_entity_poly.type
_entity_poly.pdbx_seq_one_letter_code
_entity_poly.pdbx_strand_id
1 'polypeptide(L)'
;MEVRKIRKSGEKVFVSNTRKQKVKYRGRMGISMAILETAREGVTKSRIMSKAYLSSGQLIDYLSFLEKCDLIRCEKGTALYRLTESGFKFLEASNELDSLLSINSIRKI
;
A
#
# COMPACT_ATOMS: atom_id res chain seq x y z
N MET A 1 17.94 -42.13 -26.67
CA MET A 1 16.61 -42.10 -26.03
C MET A 1 16.51 -40.81 -25.24
N GLU A 2 16.05 -39.73 -25.88
CA GLU A 2 14.64 -39.31 -26.02
C GLU A 2 14.26 -38.41 -24.83
N VAL A 3 14.50 -37.09 -24.91
CA VAL A 3 13.65 -35.98 -25.41
C VAL A 3 12.83 -35.24 -24.32
N ARG A 4 13.16 -33.94 -24.20
CA ARG A 4 12.28 -32.75 -24.23
C ARG A 4 11.06 -32.70 -23.28
N LYS A 5 11.01 -31.64 -22.46
CA LYS A 5 9.95 -30.62 -22.61
C LYS A 5 10.42 -29.23 -22.16
N ILE A 6 9.96 -28.24 -22.92
CA ILE A 6 10.33 -26.81 -22.93
C ILE A 6 9.10 -25.98 -22.50
N ARG A 7 9.34 -24.94 -21.67
CA ARG A 7 8.58 -23.66 -21.46
C ARG A 7 7.15 -23.74 -20.88
N LYS A 8 6.50 -22.70 -20.29
CA LYS A 8 6.63 -21.22 -20.15
C LYS A 8 6.20 -20.88 -18.69
N SER A 9 6.28 -19.69 -18.08
CA SER A 9 6.00 -18.32 -18.52
C SER A 9 6.21 -17.36 -17.34
N GLY A 10 6.99 -16.29 -17.53
CA GLY A 10 6.52 -14.93 -17.28
C GLY A 10 6.08 -14.48 -15.89
N GLU A 11 6.60 -15.02 -14.79
CA GLU A 11 6.43 -14.35 -13.49
C GLU A 11 7.37 -13.15 -13.43
N LYS A 12 6.82 -11.95 -13.63
CA LYS A 12 7.50 -10.72 -13.21
C LYS A 12 7.71 -10.85 -11.71
N VAL A 13 8.97 -11.08 -11.32
CA VAL A 13 9.39 -10.87 -9.94
C VAL A 13 9.11 -9.40 -9.65
N PHE A 14 8.02 -9.11 -8.94
CA PHE A 14 7.82 -7.82 -8.31
C PHE A 14 8.90 -7.69 -7.25
N VAL A 15 10.04 -7.16 -7.64
CA VAL A 15 11.08 -6.73 -6.72
C VAL A 15 10.49 -5.52 -5.98
N SER A 16 9.82 -5.77 -4.86
CA SER A 16 9.53 -4.73 -3.89
C SER A 16 10.87 -4.31 -3.29
N ASN A 17 11.49 -3.29 -3.89
CA ASN A 17 12.66 -2.61 -3.36
C ASN A 17 12.24 -1.85 -2.09
N THR A 18 11.99 -2.57 -1.00
CA THR A 18 11.74 -1.98 0.32
C THR A 18 13.08 -1.53 0.91
N ARG A 19 13.57 -0.38 0.44
CA ARG A 19 14.43 0.45 1.29
C ARG A 19 13.61 0.77 2.54
N LYS A 20 14.03 0.26 3.70
CA LYS A 20 13.50 0.61 5.02
C LYS A 20 13.62 2.13 5.22
N GLN A 21 12.61 2.88 4.78
CA GLN A 21 12.36 4.25 5.22
C GLN A 21 12.12 4.20 6.73
N LYS A 22 12.80 5.06 7.48
CA LYS A 22 12.68 5.18 8.94
C LYS A 22 11.30 5.77 9.24
N VAL A 23 10.30 4.90 9.42
CA VAL A 23 8.87 5.23 9.54
C VAL A 23 8.64 6.29 10.63
N LYS A 24 8.54 7.56 10.23
CA LYS A 24 8.21 8.71 11.09
C LYS A 24 6.77 9.14 10.81
N TYR A 25 5.82 8.21 10.84
CA TYR A 25 4.42 8.50 10.53
C TYR A 25 3.57 8.60 11.80
N ARG A 26 3.25 9.83 12.22
CA ARG A 26 2.06 10.12 13.05
C ARG A 26 1.40 11.43 12.61
N GLY A 27 1.03 11.48 11.34
CA GLY A 27 0.13 12.47 10.76
C GLY A 27 -0.93 11.78 9.91
N ARG A 28 -2.05 12.47 9.63
CA ARG A 28 -3.19 11.84 8.93
C ARG A 28 -2.81 11.18 7.60
N MET A 29 -1.95 11.83 6.83
CA MET A 29 -1.41 11.31 5.57
C MET A 29 -0.60 10.02 5.76
N GLY A 30 0.25 9.97 6.78
CA GLY A 30 1.06 8.78 7.05
C GLY A 30 0.23 7.56 7.44
N ILE A 31 -0.86 7.77 8.19
CA ILE A 31 -1.82 6.70 8.51
C ILE A 31 -2.52 6.20 7.25
N SER A 32 -3.02 7.13 6.41
CA SER A 32 -3.63 6.78 5.12
C SER A 32 -2.70 5.95 4.24
N MET A 33 -1.44 6.37 4.10
CA MET A 33 -0.43 5.63 3.34
C MET A 33 -0.16 4.24 3.92
N ALA A 34 -0.05 4.11 5.25
CA ALA A 34 0.17 2.81 5.89
C ALA A 34 -1.01 1.84 5.66
N ILE A 35 -2.24 2.33 5.71
CA ILE A 35 -3.45 1.54 5.41
C ILE A 35 -3.43 1.10 3.95
N LEU A 36 -3.22 2.03 3.01
CA LEU A 36 -3.23 1.74 1.58
C LEU A 36 -2.10 0.78 1.19
N GLU A 37 -0.88 0.97 1.69
CA GLU A 37 0.23 0.06 1.43
C GLU A 37 -0.08 -1.37 1.91
N THR A 38 -0.72 -1.49 3.07
CA THR A 38 -1.12 -2.79 3.63
C THR A 38 -2.23 -3.46 2.82
N ALA A 39 -3.06 -2.70 2.11
CA ALA A 39 -4.23 -3.20 1.38
C ALA A 39 -3.99 -3.53 -0.10
N ARG A 40 -2.76 -3.38 -0.61
CA ARG A 40 -2.43 -3.62 -2.03
C ARG A 40 -2.85 -5.01 -2.53
N GLU A 41 -2.69 -6.04 -1.70
CA GLU A 41 -2.99 -7.44 -2.04
C GLU A 41 -4.34 -7.94 -1.51
N GLY A 42 -5.12 -7.09 -0.84
CA GLY A 42 -6.32 -7.49 -0.13
C GLY A 42 -6.03 -7.85 1.33
N VAL A 43 -6.73 -7.21 2.26
CA VAL A 43 -6.40 -7.35 3.68
C VAL A 43 -7.61 -7.19 4.59
N THR A 44 -7.62 -7.88 5.73
CA THR A 44 -8.69 -7.74 6.73
C THR A 44 -8.49 -6.52 7.62
N LYS A 45 -9.58 -6.00 8.21
CA LYS A 45 -9.54 -4.90 9.19
C LYS A 45 -8.53 -5.15 10.32
N SER A 46 -8.52 -6.36 10.88
CA SER A 46 -7.60 -6.73 11.99
C SER A 46 -6.13 -6.58 11.59
N ARG A 47 -5.78 -6.99 10.36
CA ARG A 47 -4.41 -6.89 9.87
C ARG A 47 -4.01 -5.44 9.57
N ILE A 48 -4.92 -4.61 9.05
CA ILE A 48 -4.70 -3.16 8.92
C ILE A 48 -4.48 -2.54 10.31
N MET A 49 -5.36 -2.83 11.27
CA MET A 49 -5.31 -2.30 12.63
C MET A 49 -3.95 -2.56 13.27
N SER A 50 -3.49 -3.82 13.21
CA SER A 50 -2.21 -4.24 13.77
C SER A 50 -1.03 -3.56 13.06
N LYS A 51 -1.06 -3.41 11.72
CA LYS A 51 0.03 -2.81 10.95
C LYS A 51 0.11 -1.29 11.08
N ALA A 52 -1.03 -0.62 11.21
CA ALA A 52 -1.12 0.83 11.32
C ALA A 52 -1.15 1.34 12.78
N TYR A 53 -1.15 0.43 13.77
CA TYR A 53 -1.24 0.74 15.20
C TYR A 53 -2.46 1.60 15.56
N LEU A 54 -3.62 1.25 14.98
CA LEU A 54 -4.88 1.97 15.18
C LEU A 54 -5.77 1.27 16.20
N SER A 55 -6.61 2.03 16.89
CA SER A 55 -7.79 1.47 17.56
C SER A 55 -8.88 1.10 16.54
N SER A 56 -9.83 0.26 16.94
CA SER A 56 -10.97 -0.12 16.09
C SER A 56 -11.76 1.10 15.60
N GLY A 57 -12.06 2.06 16.49
CA GLY A 57 -12.79 3.28 16.13
C GLY A 57 -12.03 4.12 15.10
N GLN A 58 -10.75 4.38 15.34
CA GLN A 58 -9.91 5.12 14.39
C GLN A 58 -9.85 4.43 13.03
N LEU A 59 -9.70 3.10 13.01
CA LEU A 59 -9.67 2.37 11.75
C LEU A 59 -10.98 2.53 10.97
N ILE A 60 -12.13 2.49 11.63
CA ILE A 60 -13.44 2.68 10.98
C ILE A 60 -13.54 4.07 10.35
N ASP A 61 -13.10 5.11 11.07
CA ASP A 61 -13.11 6.49 10.56
C ASP A 61 -12.20 6.64 9.33
N TYR A 62 -11.00 6.06 9.39
CA TYR A 62 -10.06 6.08 8.28
C TYR A 62 -10.54 5.28 7.07
N LEU A 63 -11.09 4.08 7.28
CA LEU A 63 -11.64 3.28 6.18
C LEU A 63 -12.81 4.02 5.51
N SER A 64 -13.71 4.59 6.31
CA SER A 64 -14.83 5.37 5.80
C SER A 64 -14.37 6.60 5.00
N PHE A 65 -13.33 7.29 5.47
CA PHE A 65 -12.72 8.41 4.76
C PHE A 65 -12.09 7.96 3.43
N LEU A 66 -11.29 6.90 3.45
CA LEU A 66 -10.60 6.40 2.26
C LEU A 66 -11.57 5.84 1.22
N GLU A 67 -12.65 5.18 1.65
CA GLU A 67 -13.74 4.73 0.76
C GLU A 67 -14.49 5.92 0.13
N LYS A 68 -14.77 6.98 0.90
CA LYS A 68 -15.37 8.22 0.36
C LYS A 68 -14.49 8.91 -0.68
N CYS A 69 -13.17 8.82 -0.52
CA CYS A 69 -12.21 9.32 -1.51
C CYS A 69 -11.97 8.33 -2.66
N ASP A 70 -12.70 7.21 -2.71
CA ASP A 70 -12.53 6.13 -3.67
C ASP A 70 -11.12 5.51 -3.64
N LEU A 71 -10.32 5.61 -2.57
CA LEU A 71 -8.95 5.08 -2.55
C LEU A 71 -8.86 3.59 -2.18
N ILE A 72 -9.89 3.08 -1.51
CA ILE A 72 -9.98 1.69 -1.05
C ILE A 72 -11.42 1.22 -1.17
N ARG A 73 -11.62 -0.09 -1.27
CA ARG A 73 -12.96 -0.70 -1.25
C ARG A 73 -12.95 -2.02 -0.51
N CYS A 74 -14.04 -2.32 0.17
CA CYS A 74 -14.34 -3.68 0.64
C CYS A 74 -14.81 -4.55 -0.55
N GLU A 75 -14.17 -5.70 -0.74
CA GLU A 75 -14.52 -6.66 -1.78
C GLU A 75 -15.81 -7.41 -1.41
N LYS A 76 -16.85 -7.28 -2.25
CA LYS A 76 -18.19 -7.83 -1.99
C LYS A 76 -18.12 -9.33 -1.71
N GLY A 77 -18.83 -9.77 -0.67
CA GLY A 77 -18.84 -11.18 -0.25
C GLY A 77 -17.60 -11.61 0.54
N THR A 78 -16.65 -10.70 0.79
CA THR A 78 -15.46 -10.95 1.59
C THR A 78 -15.31 -9.89 2.69
N ALA A 79 -14.36 -10.11 3.60
CA ALA A 79 -13.93 -9.12 4.59
C ALA A 79 -12.62 -8.42 4.19
N LEU A 80 -12.25 -8.47 2.90
CA LEU A 80 -10.99 -7.95 2.39
C LEU A 80 -11.15 -6.55 1.84
N TYR A 81 -10.24 -5.67 2.25
CA TYR A 81 -10.08 -4.32 1.72
C TYR A 81 -8.97 -4.33 0.68
N ARG A 82 -9.25 -3.76 -0.49
CA ARG A 82 -8.31 -3.64 -1.62
C ARG A 82 -8.26 -2.21 -2.12
N LEU A 83 -7.12 -1.83 -2.69
CA LEU A 83 -7.02 -0.58 -3.43
C LEU A 83 -7.93 -0.59 -4.65
N THR A 84 -8.51 0.57 -4.92
CA THR A 84 -9.10 0.91 -6.22
C THR A 84 -7.99 1.37 -7.18
N GLU A 85 -8.36 1.66 -8.43
CA GLU A 85 -7.42 2.24 -9.39
C GLU A 85 -6.90 3.62 -8.94
N SER A 86 -7.77 4.48 -8.42
CA SER A 86 -7.41 5.79 -7.88
C SER A 86 -6.53 5.67 -6.64
N GLY A 87 -6.76 4.66 -5.79
CA GLY A 87 -5.90 4.30 -4.67
C GLY A 87 -4.46 3.96 -5.09
N PHE A 88 -4.30 3.17 -6.16
CA PHE A 88 -2.97 2.85 -6.70
C PHE A 88 -2.26 4.10 -7.23
N LYS A 89 -2.95 4.93 -8.02
CA LYS A 89 -2.40 6.19 -8.55
C LYS A 89 -1.98 7.15 -7.43
N PHE A 90 -2.81 7.29 -6.40
CA PHE A 90 -2.52 8.12 -5.24
C PHE A 90 -1.27 7.67 -4.50
N LEU A 91 -1.13 6.36 -4.28
CA LEU A 91 -0.01 5.77 -3.56
C LEU A 91 1.29 5.92 -4.35
N GLU A 92 1.25 5.73 -5.67
CA GLU A 92 2.39 5.94 -6.56
C GLU A 92 2.85 7.41 -6.57
N ALA A 93 1.93 8.35 -6.76
CA ALA A 93 2.23 9.78 -6.72
C ALA A 93 2.79 10.24 -5.36
N SER A 94 2.26 9.68 -4.26
CA SER A 94 2.74 9.99 -2.92
C SER A 94 4.17 9.47 -2.69
N ASN A 95 4.50 8.29 -3.22
CA ASN A 95 5.86 7.74 -3.14
C ASN A 95 6.85 8.53 -4.01
N GLU A 96 6.43 8.99 -5.20
CA GLU A 96 7.23 9.87 -6.04
C GLU A 96 7.53 11.19 -5.34
N LEU A 97 6.53 11.80 -4.71
CA LEU A 97 6.70 13.04 -3.95
C LEU A 97 7.67 12.85 -2.78
N ASP A 98 7.55 11.76 -2.01
CA ASP A 98 8.47 11.45 -0.92
C ASP A 98 9.92 11.28 -1.42
N SER A 99 10.09 10.63 -2.57
CA SER A 99 11.40 10.49 -3.25
C SER A 99 12.00 11.85 -3.60
N LEU A 100 11.24 12.75 -4.23
CA LEU A 100 11.70 14.09 -4.61
C LEU A 100 12.09 14.94 -3.38
N LEU A 101 11.28 14.91 -2.33
CA LEU A 101 11.56 15.62 -1.08
C LEU A 101 12.80 15.07 -0.37
N SER A 102 13.00 13.75 -0.42
CA SER A 102 14.20 13.10 0.12
C SER A 102 15.46 13.47 -0.68
N ILE A 103 15.39 13.56 -2.01
CA ILE A 103 16.51 13.97 -2.87
C ILE A 103 16.94 15.41 -2.57
N ASN A 104 15.97 16.31 -2.40
CA ASN A 104 16.27 17.73 -2.15
C ASN A 104 16.91 17.96 -0.77
N SER A 105 16.64 17.08 0.20
CA SER A 105 17.28 17.12 1.52
C SER A 105 18.75 16.68 1.49
N ILE A 106 19.16 15.87 0.50
CA ILE A 106 20.55 15.42 0.32
C ILE A 106 21.41 16.52 -0.33
N ARG A 107 20.82 17.38 -1.18
CA ARG A 107 21.53 18.46 -1.90
C ARG A 107 21.84 19.70 -1.06
N LYS A 108 21.45 19.73 0.23
CA LYS A 108 21.68 20.85 1.16
C LYS A 108 22.98 20.71 1.99
N ILE A 109 23.92 19.86 1.58
CA ILE A 109 25.22 19.66 2.25
C ILE A 109 26.33 20.20 1.35
#